data_AF-A0A5B0NN52-F1
#
_entry.id   AF-A0A5B0NN52-F1
#
_cell.length_a   1.000
_cell.length_b   1.000
_cell.length_c   1.000
_cell.angle_alpha   90.00
_cell.angle_beta   90.00
_cell.angle_gamma   90.00
#
_symmetry.space_group_name_H-M   'P 1'
#
loop_
_entity.id
_entity.type
_entity.pdbx_description
1 polymer ?
#
loop_
_entity_poly.entity_id
_entity_poly.type
_entity_poly.pdbx_seq_one_letter_code
_entity_poly.pdbx_strand_id
1 'polypeptide(L)'
;MIQSKRNFLYVSLFLSGASQLACSLLEMPREISLRSSDAAMIDHGQPGIGKKQSCLRQKFRKVKAANQYQLSVLEKKETGIREIIQDLKNEFGLDEFETDIIEELEDFHKTLKEPMQDRLFELHGGSRMRINPRTTEVGPTAELSGGPLDDIKDALSEPLVLRWKTLETKFDALQTENLSKYRFCNRHFKLGYSKVLFLLGDLIQNCNMGPPQFLQHIQILKSKALEEAALAHVDPLMNHPWLLHDWWGQGSLQVFVGEFSYIDSMVNGLHRSIPEISLQEKTDSLYLCLRHMMESLKNPNVSKGLEGETEAFTRIREQFVAPRFLGDINRIHSRLSIGKEDELKKIKSQEVFLTGAIQSILEYFYIPQEHISGNRQTVQLLINYHTVNFLHNSYPKILVEFMPENVDKLIFKSQLQFMEILDKLIQAANQGDSLQDKRRHLENILHFYDTNVNIQGWIDKFIENVSRHDIEFFRFLLSTFNP
;
A
#
# COMPACT_ATOMS: atom_id res chain seq x y z
N MET A 1 6.04 -18.26 -37.19
CA MET A 1 7.21 -18.18 -36.27
C MET A 1 6.80 -17.85 -34.82
N ILE A 2 5.91 -16.88 -34.58
CA ILE A 2 5.37 -16.52 -33.25
C ILE A 2 4.59 -17.67 -32.58
N GLN A 3 3.72 -18.37 -33.32
CA GLN A 3 2.96 -19.53 -32.83
C GLN A 3 3.85 -20.68 -32.29
N SER A 4 4.96 -20.94 -32.98
CA SER A 4 5.91 -22.02 -32.63
C SER A 4 6.73 -21.69 -31.38
N LYS A 5 7.08 -20.41 -31.17
CA LYS A 5 7.72 -19.93 -29.93
C LYS A 5 6.79 -20.02 -28.72
N ARG A 6 5.52 -19.62 -28.89
CA ARG A 6 4.47 -19.78 -27.86
C ARG A 6 4.31 -21.25 -27.45
N ASN A 7 4.20 -22.16 -28.43
CA ASN A 7 4.10 -23.60 -28.20
C ASN A 7 5.32 -24.20 -27.49
N PHE A 8 6.52 -23.72 -27.81
CA PHE A 8 7.75 -24.15 -27.12
C PHE A 8 7.81 -23.63 -25.67
N LEU A 9 7.39 -22.39 -25.43
CA LEU A 9 7.29 -21.82 -24.08
C LEU A 9 6.26 -22.59 -23.23
N TYR A 10 5.10 -22.92 -23.83
CA TYR A 10 4.02 -23.71 -23.20
C TYR A 10 4.53 -25.07 -22.74
N VAL A 11 5.17 -25.84 -23.62
CA VAL A 11 5.69 -27.18 -23.29
C VAL A 11 6.80 -27.10 -22.23
N SER A 12 7.65 -26.08 -22.29
CA SER A 12 8.78 -25.95 -21.37
C SER A 12 8.37 -25.52 -19.96
N LEU A 13 7.40 -24.61 -19.83
CA LEU A 13 6.82 -24.19 -18.55
C LEU A 13 5.96 -25.29 -17.91
N PHE A 14 5.27 -26.08 -18.74
CA PHE A 14 4.54 -27.26 -18.26
C PHE A 14 5.49 -28.32 -17.68
N LEU A 15 6.62 -28.57 -18.34
CA LEU A 15 7.64 -29.54 -17.89
C LEU A 15 8.40 -29.10 -16.62
N SER A 16 8.42 -27.81 -16.27
CA SER A 16 9.05 -27.27 -15.06
C SER A 16 8.13 -27.26 -13.82
N GLY A 17 6.87 -27.68 -13.98
CA GLY A 17 5.83 -27.60 -12.96
C GLY A 17 5.29 -26.18 -12.87
N ALA A 18 4.49 -25.82 -13.88
CA ALA A 18 3.88 -24.50 -14.05
C ALA A 18 3.21 -24.00 -12.76
N SER A 19 3.43 -22.74 -12.45
CA SER A 19 2.74 -22.03 -11.38
C SER A 19 1.38 -21.52 -11.88
N GLN A 20 0.46 -21.13 -10.99
CA GLN A 20 -0.89 -20.68 -11.38
C GLN A 20 -0.83 -19.47 -12.33
N LEU A 21 0.14 -18.58 -12.12
CA LEU A 21 0.40 -17.44 -12.98
C LEU A 21 0.84 -17.83 -14.40
N ALA A 22 1.68 -18.87 -14.54
CA ALA A 22 2.04 -19.38 -15.84
C ALA A 22 0.78 -19.85 -16.60
N CYS A 23 -0.16 -20.53 -15.92
CA CYS A 23 -1.40 -20.95 -16.56
C CYS A 23 -2.32 -19.78 -16.96
N SER A 24 -2.38 -18.71 -16.16
CA SER A 24 -3.24 -17.55 -16.42
C SER A 24 -2.68 -16.60 -17.50
N LEU A 25 -1.38 -16.31 -17.45
CA LEU A 25 -0.70 -15.48 -18.46
C LEU A 25 -0.66 -16.17 -19.82
N LEU A 26 -0.75 -17.50 -19.87
CA LEU A 26 -0.71 -18.27 -21.11
C LEU A 26 -2.10 -18.47 -21.75
N GLU A 27 -3.20 -17.95 -21.15
CA GLU A 27 -4.58 -18.18 -21.61
C GLU A 27 -4.84 -19.66 -21.94
N MET A 28 -4.35 -20.58 -21.08
CA MET A 28 -4.50 -21.99 -21.36
C MET A 28 -5.99 -22.36 -21.35
N PRO A 29 -6.52 -23.03 -22.40
CA PRO A 29 -7.86 -23.58 -22.35
C PRO A 29 -7.95 -24.53 -21.15
N ARG A 30 -8.94 -24.32 -20.27
CA ARG A 30 -9.24 -25.21 -19.13
C ARG A 30 -9.50 -26.66 -19.56
N GLU A 31 -9.72 -26.89 -20.85
CA GLU A 31 -9.95 -28.20 -21.47
C GLU A 31 -8.71 -28.84 -22.11
N ILE A 32 -7.49 -28.39 -21.83
CA ILE A 32 -6.33 -29.27 -22.03
C ILE A 32 -6.29 -30.30 -20.89
N SER A 33 -7.27 -31.20 -20.90
CA SER A 33 -7.19 -32.49 -20.25
C SER A 33 -6.10 -33.29 -20.99
N LEU A 34 -4.84 -33.07 -20.62
CA LEU A 34 -3.74 -33.98 -20.95
C LEU A 34 -3.88 -35.24 -20.07
N ARG A 35 -4.96 -36.01 -20.32
CA ARG A 35 -4.85 -37.46 -20.17
C ARG A 35 -3.77 -37.90 -21.15
N SER A 36 -2.80 -38.65 -20.62
CA SER A 36 -1.59 -39.15 -21.26
C SER A 36 -0.41 -38.16 -21.29
N SER A 37 0.63 -38.63 -20.62
CA SER A 37 2.04 -38.26 -20.71
C SER A 37 2.65 -38.30 -22.13
N ASP A 38 1.86 -38.43 -23.19
CA ASP A 38 2.36 -38.94 -24.47
C ASP A 38 2.34 -37.90 -25.61
N ALA A 39 1.78 -36.71 -25.39
CA ALA A 39 1.64 -35.70 -26.47
C ALA A 39 2.77 -34.64 -26.53
N ALA A 40 3.79 -34.71 -25.69
CA ALA A 40 4.99 -33.85 -25.79
C ALA A 40 6.17 -34.58 -26.48
N MET A 41 5.88 -35.35 -27.53
CA MET A 41 6.88 -35.72 -28.53
C MET A 41 6.91 -34.63 -29.62
N ILE A 42 7.69 -33.58 -29.39
CA ILE A 42 8.22 -32.81 -30.52
C ILE A 42 9.35 -33.67 -31.09
N ASP A 43 9.00 -34.42 -32.15
CA ASP A 43 9.91 -35.27 -32.90
C ASP A 43 10.93 -34.41 -33.65
N HIS A 44 12.09 -34.25 -33.03
CA HIS A 44 13.32 -33.89 -33.72
C HIS A 44 14.37 -34.97 -33.42
N GLY A 45 14.29 -36.07 -34.16
CA GLY A 45 15.43 -36.91 -34.52
C GLY A 45 15.66 -38.15 -33.66
N GLN A 46 15.27 -39.29 -34.25
CA GLN A 46 15.73 -40.69 -34.08
C GLN A 46 15.99 -41.31 -32.67
N PRO A 47 15.64 -42.60 -32.51
CA PRO A 47 15.60 -43.27 -31.21
C PRO A 47 16.97 -43.78 -30.81
N GLY A 48 17.56 -43.14 -29.80
CA GLY A 48 18.76 -43.66 -29.14
C GLY A 48 19.24 -42.72 -28.06
N ILE A 49 19.44 -43.26 -26.85
CA ILE A 49 20.00 -42.60 -25.65
C ILE A 49 18.96 -41.81 -24.82
N GLY A 50 18.13 -42.57 -24.11
CA GLY A 50 17.44 -42.09 -22.91
C GLY A 50 18.46 -41.71 -21.84
N LYS A 51 18.64 -40.40 -21.62
CA LYS A 51 19.28 -39.80 -20.42
C LYS A 51 19.21 -38.27 -20.36
N LYS A 52 18.78 -37.56 -21.42
CA LYS A 52 18.77 -36.07 -21.43
C LYS A 52 17.53 -35.40 -20.80
N GLN A 53 16.36 -36.05 -20.79
CA GLN A 53 15.13 -35.45 -20.23
C GLN A 53 15.13 -35.33 -18.69
N SER A 54 15.74 -36.28 -17.97
CA SER A 54 15.82 -36.24 -16.50
C SER A 54 16.73 -35.10 -16.00
N CYS A 55 17.84 -34.84 -16.71
CA CYS A 55 18.78 -33.77 -16.39
C CYS A 55 18.16 -32.38 -16.58
N LEU A 56 17.37 -32.17 -17.65
CA LEU A 56 16.67 -30.91 -17.85
C LEU A 56 15.64 -30.69 -16.74
N ARG A 57 14.75 -31.65 -16.47
CA ARG A 57 13.77 -31.54 -15.37
C ARG A 57 14.43 -31.29 -14.01
N GLN A 58 15.55 -31.94 -13.70
CA GLN A 58 16.30 -31.68 -12.46
C GLN A 58 16.94 -30.29 -12.44
N LYS A 59 17.44 -29.79 -13.58
CA LYS A 59 18.00 -28.43 -13.71
C LYS A 59 16.91 -27.37 -13.50
N PHE A 60 15.76 -27.50 -14.16
CA PHE A 60 14.59 -26.63 -13.97
C PHE A 60 14.11 -26.65 -12.50
N ARG A 61 14.05 -27.83 -11.85
CA ARG A 61 13.68 -27.93 -10.43
C ARG A 61 14.66 -27.24 -9.48
N LYS A 62 15.98 -27.38 -9.70
CA LYS A 62 17.02 -26.72 -8.89
C LYS A 62 17.00 -25.20 -9.06
N VAL A 63 16.82 -24.71 -10.29
CA VAL A 63 16.74 -23.26 -10.57
C VAL A 63 15.43 -22.67 -10.03
N LYS A 64 14.31 -23.38 -10.13
CA LYS A 64 13.03 -22.99 -9.51
C LYS A 64 13.15 -22.82 -7.99
N ALA A 65 13.90 -23.71 -7.31
CA ALA A 65 14.13 -23.58 -5.86
C ALA A 65 14.96 -22.33 -5.51
N ALA A 66 15.97 -21.99 -6.33
CA ALA A 66 16.76 -20.77 -6.15
C ALA A 66 15.96 -19.48 -6.43
N ASN A 67 15.01 -19.54 -7.37
CA ASN A 67 14.23 -18.39 -7.83
C ASN A 67 12.83 -18.30 -7.19
N GLN A 68 12.55 -19.12 -6.19
CA GLN A 68 11.21 -19.28 -5.61
C GLN A 68 10.64 -17.97 -5.04
N TYR A 69 11.49 -17.13 -4.43
CA TYR A 69 11.11 -15.81 -3.94
C TYR A 69 10.65 -14.89 -5.08
N GLN A 70 11.46 -14.75 -6.15
CA GLN A 70 11.13 -13.90 -7.30
C GLN A 70 9.86 -14.37 -8.03
N LEU A 71 9.66 -15.69 -8.13
CA LEU A 71 8.40 -16.24 -8.64
C LEU A 71 7.22 -15.81 -7.77
N SER A 72 7.29 -16.00 -6.45
CA SER A 72 6.18 -15.62 -5.54
C SER A 72 5.84 -14.12 -5.58
N VAL A 73 6.86 -13.27 -5.72
CA VAL A 73 6.70 -11.81 -5.86
C VAL A 73 5.98 -11.47 -7.15
N LEU A 74 6.37 -12.10 -8.27
CA LEU A 74 5.77 -11.89 -9.57
C LEU A 74 4.29 -12.31 -9.59
N GLU A 75 3.94 -13.46 -8.99
CA GLU A 75 2.55 -13.94 -8.89
C GLU A 75 1.67 -13.04 -8.02
N LYS A 76 2.18 -12.64 -6.86
CA LYS A 76 1.42 -11.79 -5.92
C LYS A 76 1.11 -10.42 -6.51
N LYS A 77 2.09 -9.78 -7.15
CA LYS A 77 1.91 -8.45 -7.75
C LYS A 77 0.98 -8.47 -8.95
N GLU A 78 1.14 -9.47 -9.81
CA GLU A 78 0.28 -9.59 -11.00
C GLU A 78 -1.19 -9.80 -10.61
N THR A 79 -1.43 -10.62 -9.57
CA THR A 79 -2.77 -10.82 -9.03
C THR A 79 -3.32 -9.50 -8.45
N GLY A 80 -2.53 -8.80 -7.64
CA GLY A 80 -2.92 -7.51 -7.06
C GLY A 80 -3.20 -6.41 -8.09
N ILE A 81 -2.42 -6.33 -9.18
CA ILE A 81 -2.68 -5.40 -10.28
C ILE A 81 -4.04 -5.68 -10.92
N ARG A 82 -4.34 -6.97 -11.19
CA ARG A 82 -5.62 -7.37 -11.78
C ARG A 82 -6.80 -7.08 -10.88
N GLU A 83 -6.70 -7.38 -9.60
CA GLU A 83 -7.74 -7.12 -8.61
C GLU A 83 -8.06 -5.63 -8.54
N ILE A 84 -7.05 -4.76 -8.39
CA ILE A 84 -7.28 -3.32 -8.25
C ILE A 84 -7.84 -2.71 -9.56
N ILE A 85 -7.35 -3.13 -10.74
CA ILE A 85 -7.93 -2.67 -12.01
C ILE A 85 -9.40 -3.08 -12.13
N GLN A 86 -9.75 -4.30 -11.70
CA GLN A 86 -11.13 -4.78 -11.73
C GLN A 86 -12.01 -4.02 -10.74
N ASP A 87 -11.50 -3.70 -9.55
CA ASP A 87 -12.22 -2.89 -8.56
C ASP A 87 -12.46 -1.48 -9.10
N LEU A 88 -11.43 -0.86 -9.71
CA LEU A 88 -11.57 0.44 -10.37
C LEU A 88 -12.65 0.42 -11.46
N LYS A 89 -12.71 -0.66 -12.25
CA LYS A 89 -13.77 -0.83 -13.26
C LYS A 89 -15.15 -0.93 -12.66
N ASN A 90 -15.30 -1.72 -11.61
CA ASN A 90 -16.58 -1.96 -10.97
C ASN A 90 -17.11 -0.69 -10.30
N GLU A 91 -16.23 0.12 -9.72
CA GLU A 91 -16.59 1.30 -8.94
C GLU A 91 -16.68 2.59 -9.78
N PHE A 92 -15.82 2.74 -10.79
CA PHE A 92 -15.62 4.01 -11.54
C PHE A 92 -15.87 3.91 -13.05
N GLY A 93 -16.21 2.73 -13.58
CA GLY A 93 -16.38 2.48 -15.03
C GLY A 93 -17.63 3.10 -15.68
N LEU A 94 -18.25 4.12 -15.05
CA LEU A 94 -19.40 4.85 -15.59
C LEU A 94 -19.03 6.23 -16.13
N ASP A 95 -17.91 6.80 -15.67
CA ASP A 95 -17.39 8.07 -16.16
C ASP A 95 -16.46 7.81 -17.36
N GLU A 96 -16.70 8.52 -18.48
CA GLU A 96 -15.95 8.33 -19.73
C GLU A 96 -14.45 8.58 -19.54
N PHE A 97 -14.10 9.49 -18.63
CA PHE A 97 -12.73 9.87 -18.36
C PHE A 97 -12.01 8.89 -17.43
N GLU A 98 -12.63 8.46 -16.33
CA GLU A 98 -12.08 7.40 -15.48
C GLU A 98 -11.93 6.09 -16.27
N THR A 99 -12.86 5.81 -17.19
CA THR A 99 -12.80 4.66 -18.11
C THR A 99 -11.61 4.72 -19.06
N ASP A 100 -11.31 5.87 -19.68
CA ASP A 100 -10.12 6.05 -20.55
C ASP A 100 -8.81 5.74 -19.81
N ILE A 101 -8.69 6.19 -18.56
CA ILE A 101 -7.51 5.91 -17.72
C ILE A 101 -7.42 4.43 -17.37
N ILE A 102 -8.55 3.80 -17.02
CA ILE A 102 -8.61 2.37 -16.71
C ILE A 102 -8.23 1.53 -17.94
N GLU A 103 -8.75 1.87 -19.12
CA GLU A 103 -8.42 1.19 -20.37
C GLU A 103 -6.92 1.28 -20.66
N GLU A 104 -6.30 2.45 -20.47
CA GLU A 104 -4.84 2.59 -20.62
C GLU A 104 -4.02 1.75 -19.63
N LEU A 105 -4.47 1.64 -18.37
CA LEU A 105 -3.83 0.75 -17.39
C LEU A 105 -3.89 -0.71 -17.84
N GLU A 106 -5.04 -1.14 -18.37
CA GLU A 106 -5.19 -2.49 -18.91
C GLU A 106 -4.34 -2.73 -20.15
N ASP A 107 -4.31 -1.76 -21.04
CA ASP A 107 -3.53 -1.84 -22.27
C ASP A 107 -2.03 -1.92 -21.97
N PHE A 108 -1.57 -1.17 -20.97
CA PHE A 108 -0.21 -1.26 -20.47
C PHE A 108 0.06 -2.61 -19.78
N HIS A 109 -0.83 -3.06 -18.90
CA HIS A 109 -0.70 -4.36 -18.24
C HIS A 109 -0.67 -5.52 -19.27
N LYS A 110 -1.45 -5.43 -20.34
CA LYS A 110 -1.43 -6.37 -21.47
C LYS A 110 -0.11 -6.31 -22.24
N THR A 111 0.50 -5.12 -22.37
CA THR A 111 1.82 -4.95 -22.98
C THR A 111 2.92 -5.63 -22.17
N LEU A 112 2.79 -5.67 -20.83
CA LEU A 112 3.73 -6.38 -19.95
C LEU A 112 3.63 -7.91 -20.04
N LYS A 113 2.56 -8.47 -20.60
CA LYS A 113 2.33 -9.93 -20.67
C LYS A 113 3.49 -10.69 -21.31
N GLU A 114 4.04 -10.19 -22.42
CA GLU A 114 5.15 -10.85 -23.11
C GLU A 114 6.48 -10.76 -22.31
N PRO A 115 6.91 -9.57 -21.82
CA PRO A 115 8.03 -9.47 -20.88
C PRO A 115 7.91 -10.35 -19.64
N MET A 116 6.70 -10.46 -19.07
CA MET A 116 6.43 -11.30 -17.90
C MET A 116 6.58 -12.79 -18.22
N GLN A 117 6.07 -13.25 -19.37
CA GLN A 117 6.23 -14.64 -19.82
C GLN A 117 7.71 -15.00 -20.04
N ASP A 118 8.46 -14.09 -20.66
CA ASP A 118 9.89 -14.29 -20.90
C ASP A 118 10.67 -14.33 -19.58
N ARG A 119 10.34 -13.44 -18.63
CA ARG A 119 10.94 -13.48 -17.30
C ARG A 119 10.59 -14.74 -16.52
N LEU A 120 9.35 -15.19 -16.55
CA LEU A 120 8.93 -16.43 -15.91
C LEU A 120 9.70 -17.64 -16.47
N PHE A 121 9.89 -17.68 -17.78
CA PHE A 121 10.67 -18.72 -18.42
C PHE A 121 12.14 -18.73 -17.94
N GLU A 122 12.77 -17.56 -17.84
CA GLU A 122 14.12 -17.41 -17.26
C GLU A 122 14.17 -17.86 -15.79
N LEU A 123 13.20 -17.44 -14.98
CA LEU A 123 13.14 -17.77 -13.55
C LEU A 123 12.96 -19.27 -13.31
N HIS A 124 12.34 -19.99 -14.24
CA HIS A 124 12.28 -21.45 -14.20
C HIS A 124 13.59 -22.14 -14.63
N GLY A 125 14.57 -21.40 -15.15
CA GLY A 125 15.85 -21.93 -15.65
C GLY A 125 15.89 -22.20 -17.14
N GLY A 126 14.94 -21.61 -17.88
CA GLY A 126 14.95 -21.60 -19.33
C GLY A 126 16.04 -20.68 -19.88
N SER A 127 16.71 -21.11 -20.95
CA SER A 127 17.54 -20.26 -21.80
C SER A 127 17.15 -20.57 -23.24
N ARG A 128 16.84 -19.55 -24.06
CA ARG A 128 16.36 -19.78 -25.44
C ARG A 128 17.49 -20.35 -26.30
N MET A 129 17.25 -21.49 -26.96
CA MET A 129 18.15 -22.01 -28.01
C MET A 129 18.07 -21.12 -29.26
N ARG A 130 19.23 -20.72 -29.81
CA ARG A 130 19.33 -20.14 -31.16
C ARG A 130 18.90 -21.20 -32.18
N ILE A 131 17.86 -20.94 -32.95
CA ILE A 131 17.71 -21.57 -34.26
C ILE A 131 18.25 -20.55 -35.27
N ASN A 132 19.54 -20.68 -35.61
CA ASN A 132 20.08 -19.96 -36.77
C ASN A 132 19.53 -20.66 -38.03
N PRO A 133 18.88 -19.95 -38.98
CA PRO A 133 18.36 -20.59 -40.18
C PRO A 133 19.44 -21.04 -41.19
N ARG A 134 20.74 -20.87 -40.89
CA ARG A 134 21.82 -21.23 -41.82
C ARG A 134 23.02 -21.75 -41.05
N THR A 135 23.65 -22.76 -41.66
CA THR A 135 24.84 -23.54 -41.29
C THR A 135 24.65 -24.65 -40.25
N THR A 136 24.36 -25.84 -40.77
CA THR A 136 24.79 -27.13 -40.24
C THR A 136 26.31 -27.13 -40.05
N GLU A 137 26.78 -26.77 -38.86
CA GLU A 137 28.06 -27.22 -38.28
C GLU A 137 28.14 -26.70 -36.84
N VAL A 138 28.15 -27.63 -35.87
CA VAL A 138 28.23 -27.35 -34.43
C VAL A 138 29.61 -27.74 -33.95
N GLY A 139 30.48 -26.74 -33.73
CA GLY A 139 31.73 -26.89 -32.97
C GLY A 139 31.50 -26.61 -31.48
N PRO A 140 32.09 -27.39 -30.55
CA PRO A 140 31.86 -27.25 -29.12
C PRO A 140 32.89 -26.30 -28.49
N THR A 141 32.73 -24.99 -28.65
CA THR A 141 33.27 -23.91 -27.79
C THR A 141 33.01 -22.57 -28.46
N ALA A 142 31.79 -22.06 -28.31
CA ALA A 142 31.52 -20.64 -28.52
C ALA A 142 30.85 -20.13 -27.24
N GLU A 143 31.61 -19.42 -26.41
CA GLU A 143 31.04 -18.59 -25.36
C GLU A 143 30.15 -17.53 -26.03
N LEU A 144 28.85 -17.64 -25.80
CA LEU A 144 27.81 -16.80 -26.40
C LEU A 144 27.68 -15.51 -25.59
N SER A 145 28.54 -14.53 -25.83
CA SER A 145 28.31 -13.14 -25.39
C SER A 145 27.46 -12.39 -26.42
N GLY A 146 26.29 -11.87 -26.01
CA GLY A 146 25.40 -11.05 -26.82
C GLY A 146 24.27 -11.85 -27.46
N GLY A 147 23.07 -11.78 -26.88
CA GLY A 147 21.90 -12.56 -27.31
C GLY A 147 20.89 -11.72 -28.08
N PRO A 148 20.11 -12.29 -29.03
CA PRO A 148 18.99 -11.64 -29.73
C PRO A 148 17.80 -11.22 -28.83
N LEU A 149 17.99 -11.28 -27.51
CA LEU A 149 17.11 -10.68 -26.50
C LEU A 149 17.45 -9.20 -26.28
N ASP A 150 18.69 -8.78 -26.51
CA ASP A 150 19.05 -7.36 -26.49
C ASP A 150 18.30 -6.63 -27.61
N ASP A 151 18.27 -7.19 -28.82
CA ASP A 151 17.54 -6.62 -29.96
C ASP A 151 16.00 -6.56 -29.77
N ILE A 152 15.41 -7.52 -29.04
CA ILE A 152 13.95 -7.56 -28.74
C ILE A 152 13.62 -6.69 -27.53
N LYS A 153 14.50 -6.65 -26.51
CA LYS A 153 14.41 -5.67 -25.42
C LYS A 153 14.48 -4.27 -25.99
N ASP A 154 15.34 -4.02 -26.96
CA ASP A 154 15.46 -2.74 -27.65
C ASP A 154 14.21 -2.45 -28.51
N ALA A 155 13.70 -3.42 -29.28
CA ALA A 155 12.49 -3.23 -30.10
C ALA A 155 11.18 -3.07 -29.29
N LEU A 156 11.08 -3.70 -28.12
CA LEU A 156 9.95 -3.55 -27.19
C LEU A 156 10.14 -2.40 -26.20
N SER A 157 11.36 -1.85 -26.10
CA SER A 157 11.68 -0.81 -25.13
C SER A 157 10.97 0.50 -25.42
N GLU A 158 10.99 0.96 -26.67
CA GLU A 158 10.47 2.28 -27.01
C GLU A 158 8.94 2.37 -26.82
N PRO A 159 8.11 1.40 -27.27
CA PRO A 159 6.68 1.40 -26.99
C PRO A 159 6.36 1.27 -25.49
N LEU A 160 7.13 0.47 -24.75
CA LEU A 160 6.95 0.29 -23.30
C LEU A 160 7.28 1.58 -22.54
N VAL A 161 8.41 2.23 -22.87
CA VAL A 161 8.84 3.49 -22.28
C VAL A 161 7.86 4.61 -22.60
N LEU A 162 7.36 4.69 -23.85
CA LEU A 162 6.40 5.70 -24.25
C LEU A 162 5.07 5.54 -23.52
N ARG A 163 4.52 4.32 -23.46
CA ARG A 163 3.27 4.05 -22.72
C ARG A 163 3.44 4.29 -21.22
N TRP A 164 4.58 3.92 -20.64
CA TRP A 164 4.90 4.22 -19.23
C TRP A 164 4.89 5.73 -18.96
N LYS A 165 5.55 6.52 -19.81
CA LYS A 165 5.56 7.99 -19.69
C LYS A 165 4.16 8.59 -19.75
N THR A 166 3.25 8.03 -20.57
CA THR A 166 1.84 8.45 -20.59
C THR A 166 1.20 8.24 -19.23
N LEU A 167 1.39 7.06 -18.61
CA LEU A 167 0.86 6.77 -17.28
C LEU A 167 1.45 7.67 -16.20
N GLU A 168 2.76 7.95 -16.22
CA GLU A 168 3.38 8.91 -15.30
C GLU A 168 2.86 10.34 -15.50
N THR A 169 2.65 10.76 -16.75
CA THR A 169 2.07 12.09 -17.04
C THR A 169 0.64 12.20 -16.50
N LYS A 170 -0.16 11.15 -16.63
CA LYS A 170 -1.52 11.09 -16.06
C LYS A 170 -1.49 11.05 -14.53
N PHE A 171 -0.51 10.36 -13.93
CA PHE A 171 -0.27 10.39 -12.49
C PHE A 171 -0.05 11.83 -12.02
N ASP A 172 0.93 12.52 -12.59
CA ASP A 172 1.25 13.91 -12.23
C ASP A 172 0.03 14.84 -12.38
N ALA A 173 -0.74 14.66 -13.45
CA ALA A 173 -1.98 15.41 -13.68
C ALA A 173 -3.07 15.14 -12.63
N LEU A 174 -3.22 13.89 -12.17
CA LEU A 174 -4.17 13.50 -11.12
C LEU A 174 -3.77 14.09 -9.75
N GLN A 175 -2.47 14.15 -9.45
CA GLN A 175 -1.97 14.68 -8.16
C GLN A 175 -2.03 16.20 -8.10
N THR A 176 -1.68 16.90 -9.19
CA THR A 176 -1.49 18.36 -9.19
C THR A 176 -2.75 19.15 -9.53
N GLU A 177 -3.84 18.49 -9.93
CA GLU A 177 -5.07 19.11 -10.45
C GLU A 177 -4.84 20.12 -11.59
N ASN A 178 -3.66 20.10 -12.21
CA ASN A 178 -3.20 21.07 -13.20
C ASN A 178 -4.04 21.09 -14.49
N LEU A 179 -4.90 20.09 -14.67
CA LEU A 179 -5.83 19.99 -15.77
C LEU A 179 -7.25 20.00 -15.18
N SER A 180 -8.07 20.97 -15.60
CA SER A 180 -9.42 21.24 -15.07
C SER A 180 -10.37 20.04 -15.03
N LYS A 181 -10.12 19.02 -15.85
CA LYS A 181 -10.86 17.75 -15.87
C LYS A 181 -10.50 16.75 -14.75
N TYR A 182 -9.29 16.82 -14.18
CA TYR A 182 -8.80 15.91 -13.13
C TYR A 182 -9.14 16.38 -11.70
N ARG A 183 -9.63 17.63 -11.58
CA ARG A 183 -10.05 18.26 -10.33
C ARG A 183 -11.24 17.56 -9.67
N PHE A 184 -12.06 16.86 -10.47
CA PHE A 184 -13.28 16.20 -10.00
C PHE A 184 -13.13 14.68 -9.85
N CYS A 185 -11.97 14.11 -10.18
CA CYS A 185 -11.73 12.68 -10.02
C CYS A 185 -11.84 12.26 -8.56
N ASN A 186 -12.50 11.13 -8.34
CA ASN A 186 -12.72 10.61 -7.00
C ASN A 186 -11.36 10.31 -6.31
N ARG A 187 -11.20 10.68 -5.04
CA ARG A 187 -9.96 10.40 -4.27
C ARG A 187 -9.63 8.90 -4.20
N HIS A 188 -10.65 8.04 -4.21
CA HIS A 188 -10.49 6.58 -4.21
C HIS A 188 -10.00 6.09 -5.57
N PHE A 189 -10.47 6.71 -6.67
CA PHE A 189 -9.93 6.50 -8.00
C PHE A 189 -8.45 6.90 -8.07
N LYS A 190 -8.10 8.12 -7.64
CA LYS A 190 -6.69 8.60 -7.61
C LYS A 190 -5.79 7.64 -6.84
N LEU A 191 -6.25 7.18 -5.68
CA LEU A 191 -5.54 6.21 -4.86
C LEU A 191 -5.39 4.85 -5.55
N GLY A 192 -6.46 4.30 -6.13
CA GLY A 192 -6.42 3.02 -6.84
C GLY A 192 -5.48 3.09 -8.04
N TYR A 193 -5.52 4.18 -8.81
CA TYR A 193 -4.59 4.46 -9.89
C TYR A 193 -3.14 4.48 -9.40
N SER A 194 -2.85 5.24 -8.32
CA SER A 194 -1.53 5.28 -7.70
C SER A 194 -1.05 3.88 -7.32
N LYS A 195 -1.88 3.08 -6.62
CA LYS A 195 -1.51 1.71 -6.22
C LYS A 195 -1.16 0.83 -7.42
N VAL A 196 -1.96 0.86 -8.48
CA VAL A 196 -1.68 0.10 -9.71
C VAL A 196 -0.36 0.55 -10.31
N LEU A 197 -0.12 1.86 -10.40
CA LEU A 197 1.08 2.40 -11.02
C LEU A 197 2.35 2.06 -10.21
N PHE A 198 2.30 2.13 -8.88
CA PHE A 198 3.39 1.68 -8.02
C PHE A 198 3.66 0.17 -8.20
N LEU A 199 2.62 -0.67 -8.20
CA LEU A 199 2.76 -2.11 -8.42
C LEU A 199 3.35 -2.43 -9.81
N LEU A 200 2.94 -1.71 -10.84
CA LEU A 200 3.48 -1.84 -12.19
C LEU A 200 4.95 -1.45 -12.24
N GLY A 201 5.31 -0.29 -11.66
CA GLY A 201 6.70 0.17 -11.60
C GLY A 201 7.61 -0.83 -10.90
N ASP A 202 7.15 -1.37 -9.77
CA ASP A 202 7.88 -2.35 -8.97
C ASP A 202 7.92 -3.73 -9.64
N LEU A 203 6.88 -4.13 -10.36
CA LEU A 203 6.91 -5.32 -11.22
C LEU A 203 8.00 -5.16 -12.29
N ILE A 204 8.05 -4.01 -12.97
CA ILE A 204 9.01 -3.73 -14.03
C ILE A 204 10.44 -3.70 -13.48
N GLN A 205 10.67 -3.03 -12.35
CA GLN A 205 11.99 -2.92 -11.72
C GLN A 205 12.50 -4.26 -11.20
N ASN A 206 11.73 -4.97 -10.35
CA ASN A 206 12.20 -6.23 -9.73
C ASN A 206 12.40 -7.36 -10.74
N CYS A 207 11.71 -7.28 -11.87
CA CYS A 207 11.81 -8.29 -12.91
C CYS A 207 12.67 -7.86 -14.10
N ASN A 208 13.28 -6.66 -14.05
CA ASN A 208 14.10 -6.08 -15.12
C ASN A 208 13.37 -6.07 -16.48
N MET A 209 12.10 -5.65 -16.51
CA MET A 209 11.23 -5.67 -17.70
C MET A 209 11.38 -4.43 -18.59
N GLY A 210 12.60 -3.94 -18.78
CA GLY A 210 12.89 -2.80 -19.64
C GLY A 210 14.39 -2.49 -19.75
N PRO A 211 14.79 -1.49 -20.54
CA PRO A 211 16.19 -1.08 -20.64
C PRO A 211 16.73 -0.56 -19.31
N PRO A 212 18.01 -0.77 -18.98
CA PRO A 212 18.61 -0.25 -17.74
C PRO A 212 18.44 1.26 -17.55
N GLN A 213 18.56 2.03 -18.64
CA GLN A 213 18.37 3.48 -18.63
C GLN A 213 16.93 3.86 -18.25
N PHE A 214 15.93 3.11 -18.71
CA PHE A 214 14.55 3.33 -18.33
C PHE A 214 14.31 3.00 -16.86
N LEU A 215 14.78 1.84 -16.39
CA LEU A 215 14.59 1.38 -15.02
C LEU A 215 15.15 2.34 -13.97
N GLN A 216 16.26 3.04 -14.28
CA GLN A 216 16.86 4.06 -13.40
C GLN A 216 16.06 5.37 -13.32
N HIS A 217 15.17 5.62 -14.27
CA HIS A 217 14.46 6.90 -14.41
C HIS A 217 12.95 6.79 -14.15
N ILE A 218 12.46 5.65 -13.69
CA ILE A 218 11.08 5.51 -13.25
C ILE A 218 10.85 6.47 -12.07
N GLN A 219 10.05 7.51 -12.28
CA GLN A 219 9.87 8.58 -11.30
C GLN A 219 8.92 8.15 -10.18
N ILE A 220 7.93 7.32 -10.51
CA ILE A 220 6.94 6.84 -9.53
C ILE A 220 7.60 6.10 -8.36
N LEU A 221 8.78 5.50 -8.53
CA LEU A 221 9.44 4.71 -7.48
C LEU A 221 10.25 5.57 -6.49
N LYS A 222 10.17 6.89 -6.59
CA LYS A 222 10.85 7.84 -5.70
C LYS A 222 9.94 8.33 -4.57
N SER A 223 10.51 8.71 -3.42
CA SER A 223 9.78 9.25 -2.25
C SER A 223 8.79 10.36 -2.62
N LYS A 224 9.18 11.28 -3.52
CA LYS A 224 8.33 12.40 -3.94
C LYS A 224 6.98 11.94 -4.51
N ALA A 225 6.95 10.87 -5.29
CA ALA A 225 5.72 10.34 -5.86
C ALA A 225 4.82 9.71 -4.78
N LEU A 226 5.42 9.06 -3.76
CA LEU A 226 4.69 8.55 -2.60
C LEU A 226 4.03 9.69 -1.81
N GLU A 227 4.78 10.76 -1.57
CA GLU A 227 4.30 11.97 -0.91
C GLU A 227 3.14 12.62 -1.69
N GLU A 228 3.29 12.79 -3.01
CA GLU A 228 2.26 13.37 -3.87
C GLU A 228 0.99 12.51 -3.92
N ALA A 229 1.13 11.19 -4.07
CA ALA A 229 -0.01 10.26 -4.04
C ALA A 229 -0.75 10.28 -2.71
N ALA A 230 -0.01 10.36 -1.59
CA ALA A 230 -0.60 10.39 -0.26
C ALA A 230 -1.33 11.73 0.00
N LEU A 231 -0.74 12.85 -0.41
CA LEU A 231 -1.35 14.17 -0.29
C LEU A 231 -2.60 14.31 -1.17
N ALA A 232 -2.59 13.87 -2.42
CA ALA A 232 -3.79 13.99 -3.27
C ALA A 232 -4.98 13.15 -2.79
N HIS A 233 -4.77 12.19 -1.90
CA HIS A 233 -5.85 11.49 -1.20
C HIS A 233 -6.35 12.30 0.02
N VAL A 234 -5.43 12.93 0.75
CA VAL A 234 -5.72 13.69 1.98
C VAL A 234 -6.33 15.07 1.68
N ASP A 235 -5.84 15.78 0.66
CA ASP A 235 -6.26 17.15 0.33
C ASP A 235 -7.78 17.23 0.07
N PRO A 236 -8.41 16.34 -0.73
CA PRO A 236 -9.85 16.35 -0.90
C PRO A 236 -10.60 16.01 0.38
N LEU A 237 -10.06 15.13 1.25
CA LEU A 237 -10.67 14.80 2.54
C LEU A 237 -10.76 16.04 3.43
N MET A 238 -9.68 16.84 3.49
CA MET A 238 -9.60 18.04 4.33
C MET A 238 -10.37 19.24 3.76
N ASN A 239 -10.52 19.32 2.44
CA ASN A 239 -11.19 20.44 1.76
C ASN A 239 -12.69 20.23 1.53
N HIS A 240 -13.23 19.04 1.82
CA HIS A 240 -14.62 18.75 1.47
C HIS A 240 -15.60 19.46 2.43
N PRO A 241 -16.61 20.18 1.89
CA PRO A 241 -17.55 20.98 2.70
C PRO A 241 -18.28 20.25 3.83
N TRP A 242 -18.60 18.96 3.66
CA TRP A 242 -19.24 18.12 4.69
C TRP A 242 -18.40 17.97 5.95
N LEU A 243 -17.06 17.96 5.87
CA LEU A 243 -16.13 17.88 7.03
C LEU A 243 -16.45 18.96 8.06
N LEU A 244 -16.97 20.09 7.55
CA LEU A 244 -17.12 21.33 8.28
C LEU A 244 -18.57 21.81 8.41
N HIS A 245 -19.53 21.32 7.60
CA HIS A 245 -20.88 21.91 7.59
C HIS A 245 -22.10 21.03 7.79
N ASP A 246 -22.09 19.70 7.64
CA ASP A 246 -23.33 18.93 7.83
C ASP A 246 -23.09 17.42 8.05
N TRP A 247 -23.04 16.97 9.32
CA TRP A 247 -22.98 15.55 9.71
C TRP A 247 -24.29 15.06 10.36
N TRP A 248 -25.41 15.76 10.17
CA TRP A 248 -26.68 15.40 10.79
C TRP A 248 -27.31 14.11 10.21
N GLY A 249 -26.78 13.58 9.09
CA GLY A 249 -27.13 12.25 8.61
C GLY A 249 -26.33 11.17 9.34
N GLN A 250 -27.01 10.28 10.04
CA GLN A 250 -26.46 9.18 10.88
C GLN A 250 -25.42 8.25 10.21
N GLY A 251 -25.11 8.41 8.91
CA GLY A 251 -24.13 7.60 8.18
C GLY A 251 -22.77 8.27 7.89
N SER A 252 -22.62 9.59 8.01
CA SER A 252 -21.40 10.28 7.53
C SER A 252 -20.18 10.07 8.43
N LEU A 253 -20.39 9.82 9.72
CA LEU A 253 -19.33 9.70 10.72
C LEU A 253 -18.62 8.34 10.65
N GLN A 254 -19.35 7.27 10.36
CA GLN A 254 -18.76 5.94 10.12
C GLN A 254 -17.90 5.94 8.84
N VAL A 255 -18.37 6.60 7.78
CA VAL A 255 -17.58 6.83 6.56
C VAL A 255 -16.33 7.64 6.90
N PHE A 256 -16.46 8.71 7.68
CA PHE A 256 -15.38 9.62 8.02
C PHE A 256 -14.27 9.01 8.90
N VAL A 257 -14.66 8.30 9.97
CA VAL A 257 -13.75 7.49 10.79
C VAL A 257 -13.07 6.42 9.93
N GLY A 258 -13.82 5.85 8.98
CA GLY A 258 -13.34 5.04 7.88
C GLY A 258 -12.15 5.61 7.13
N GLU A 259 -12.30 6.82 6.62
CA GLU A 259 -11.29 7.51 5.81
C GLU A 259 -10.01 7.83 6.61
N PHE A 260 -10.16 8.22 7.89
CA PHE A 260 -9.01 8.56 8.74
C PHE A 260 -8.17 7.34 9.11
N SER A 261 -8.81 6.25 9.53
CA SER A 261 -8.13 4.96 9.78
C SER A 261 -7.50 4.36 8.52
N TYR A 262 -7.91 4.82 7.34
CA TYR A 262 -7.36 4.37 6.07
C TYR A 262 -5.98 4.99 5.76
N ILE A 263 -5.60 6.11 6.36
CA ILE A 263 -4.35 6.83 6.00
C ILE A 263 -3.10 5.97 6.20
N ASP A 264 -2.96 5.32 7.35
CA ASP A 264 -1.81 4.44 7.58
C ASP A 264 -1.86 3.22 6.65
N SER A 265 -3.03 2.60 6.47
CA SER A 265 -3.20 1.49 5.51
C SER A 265 -2.90 1.90 4.07
N MET A 266 -3.23 3.13 3.69
CA MET A 266 -3.01 3.72 2.38
C MET A 266 -1.52 3.92 2.13
N VAL A 267 -0.83 4.63 3.02
CA VAL A 267 0.62 4.85 2.91
C VAL A 267 1.37 3.53 2.99
N ASN A 268 0.92 2.59 3.85
CA ASN A 268 1.43 1.23 3.88
C ASN A 268 1.21 0.48 2.57
N GLY A 269 0.04 0.63 1.94
CA GLY A 269 -0.28 -0.01 0.67
C GLY A 269 0.58 0.51 -0.48
N LEU A 270 0.76 1.83 -0.54
CA LEU A 270 1.63 2.49 -1.52
C LEU A 270 3.10 2.12 -1.27
N HIS A 271 3.57 2.16 -0.02
CA HIS A 271 4.92 1.74 0.39
C HIS A 271 5.20 0.26 0.10
N ARG A 272 4.28 -0.65 0.45
CA ARG A 272 4.43 -2.10 0.17
C ARG A 272 4.55 -2.41 -1.32
N SER A 273 4.03 -1.52 -2.17
CA SER A 273 4.17 -1.62 -3.61
C SER A 273 5.55 -1.17 -4.10
N ILE A 274 6.47 -0.77 -3.20
CA ILE A 274 7.82 -0.30 -3.51
C ILE A 274 8.83 -0.85 -2.47
N PRO A 275 9.51 -1.97 -2.75
CA PRO A 275 10.47 -2.57 -1.82
C PRO A 275 11.75 -1.76 -1.65
N GLU A 276 12.03 -0.79 -2.53
CA GLU A 276 13.20 0.09 -2.43
C GLU A 276 12.98 1.29 -1.48
N ILE A 277 11.74 1.63 -1.13
CA ILE A 277 11.49 2.72 -0.19
C ILE A 277 11.85 2.26 1.23
N SER A 278 12.71 3.02 1.87
CA SER A 278 13.13 2.80 3.25
C SER A 278 11.98 2.97 4.23
N LEU A 279 12.09 2.34 5.40
CA LEU A 279 11.15 2.56 6.51
C LEU A 279 11.08 4.05 6.94
N GLN A 280 12.17 4.79 6.71
CA GLN A 280 12.25 6.22 6.99
C GLN A 280 11.35 7.03 6.05
N GLU A 281 11.41 6.78 4.74
CA GLU A 281 10.56 7.47 3.76
C GLU A 281 9.07 7.19 3.97
N LYS A 282 8.71 5.97 4.43
CA LYS A 282 7.34 5.68 4.89
C LYS A 282 6.95 6.58 6.07
N THR A 283 7.84 6.67 7.07
CA THR A 283 7.62 7.50 8.26
C THR A 283 7.48 8.97 7.88
N ASP A 284 8.30 9.46 6.96
CA ASP A 284 8.27 10.84 6.47
C ASP A 284 6.97 11.13 5.72
N SER A 285 6.47 10.18 4.92
CA SER A 285 5.19 10.29 4.20
C SER A 285 3.99 10.33 5.16
N LEU A 286 3.97 9.46 6.19
CA LEU A 286 2.93 9.48 7.23
C LEU A 286 2.94 10.80 8.01
N TYR A 287 4.13 11.29 8.37
CA TYR A 287 4.29 12.59 9.00
C TYR A 287 3.78 13.72 8.11
N LEU A 288 4.09 13.69 6.82
CA LEU A 288 3.63 14.70 5.86
C LEU A 288 2.10 14.75 5.78
N CYS A 289 1.42 13.59 5.70
CA CYS A 289 -0.04 13.53 5.74
C CYS A 289 -0.61 14.13 7.03
N LEU A 290 -0.09 13.72 8.19
CA LEU A 290 -0.54 14.23 9.50
C LEU A 290 -0.33 15.73 9.63
N ARG A 291 0.85 16.20 9.22
CA ARG A 291 1.21 17.62 9.20
C ARG A 291 0.26 18.41 8.30
N HIS A 292 0.00 17.92 7.09
CA HIS A 292 -0.91 18.58 6.15
C HIS A 292 -2.34 18.67 6.70
N MET A 293 -2.87 17.58 7.28
CA MET A 293 -4.19 17.60 7.92
C MET A 293 -4.28 18.63 9.04
N MET A 294 -3.25 18.68 9.90
CA MET A 294 -3.16 19.67 10.97
C MET A 294 -3.08 21.11 10.44
N GLU A 295 -2.29 21.36 9.39
CA GLU A 295 -2.19 22.68 8.74
C GLU A 295 -3.52 23.12 8.12
N SER A 296 -4.22 22.20 7.46
CA SER A 296 -5.52 22.46 6.80
C SER A 296 -6.63 22.80 7.78
N LEU A 297 -6.53 22.35 9.04
CA LEU A 297 -7.47 22.75 10.10
C LEU A 297 -7.25 24.16 10.66
N LYS A 298 -6.14 24.85 10.33
CA LYS A 298 -5.80 26.16 10.89
C LYS A 298 -6.80 27.25 10.50
N ASN A 299 -7.28 27.23 9.26
CA ASN A 299 -8.14 28.27 8.69
C ASN A 299 -9.39 27.64 8.07
N PRO A 300 -10.46 27.37 8.84
CA PRO A 300 -11.74 27.07 8.22
C PRO A 300 -12.10 28.29 7.36
N ASN A 301 -12.36 28.07 6.06
CA ASN A 301 -13.00 29.09 5.26
C ASN A 301 -14.17 29.64 6.08
N VAL A 302 -14.21 30.97 6.24
CA VAL A 302 -15.08 31.74 7.16
C VAL A 302 -16.56 31.70 6.71
N SER A 303 -17.01 30.59 6.16
CA SER A 303 -18.41 30.30 5.89
C SER A 303 -19.03 29.69 7.15
N LYS A 304 -19.90 30.44 7.82
CA LYS A 304 -21.08 29.99 8.57
C LYS A 304 -20.91 28.87 9.64
N GLY A 305 -20.51 29.25 10.85
CA GLY A 305 -20.95 28.54 12.07
C GLY A 305 -20.07 27.39 12.58
N LEU A 306 -18.82 27.29 12.12
CA LEU A 306 -17.85 26.34 12.65
C LEU A 306 -17.27 26.77 14.00
N GLU A 307 -17.19 25.84 14.94
CA GLU A 307 -16.51 26.04 16.21
C GLU A 307 -14.99 26.27 16.02
N GLY A 308 -14.39 27.00 16.97
CA GLY A 308 -12.96 27.27 17.01
C GLY A 308 -12.09 26.01 17.18
N GLU A 309 -10.80 26.14 16.89
CA GLU A 309 -9.81 25.13 17.30
C GLU A 309 -9.75 25.12 18.83
N THR A 310 -9.65 23.95 19.47
CA THR A 310 -9.44 23.93 20.92
C THR A 310 -8.04 24.48 21.24
N GLU A 311 -7.87 25.15 22.38
CA GLU A 311 -6.55 25.66 22.77
C GLU A 311 -5.51 24.55 22.89
N ALA A 312 -5.93 23.38 23.39
CA ALA A 312 -5.08 22.19 23.49
C ALA A 312 -4.61 21.72 22.12
N PHE A 313 -5.52 21.59 21.15
CA PHE A 313 -5.16 21.18 19.79
C PHE A 313 -4.34 22.24 19.06
N THR A 314 -4.62 23.53 19.29
CA THR A 314 -3.82 24.64 18.74
C THR A 314 -2.35 24.51 19.12
N ARG A 315 -2.08 24.20 20.40
CA ARG A 315 -0.72 23.96 20.91
C ARG A 315 -0.07 22.75 20.25
N ILE A 316 -0.80 21.64 20.14
CA ILE A 316 -0.33 20.42 19.49
C ILE A 316 0.02 20.70 18.03
N ARG A 317 -0.87 21.36 17.28
CA ARG A 317 -0.65 21.74 15.89
C ARG A 317 0.60 22.58 15.72
N GLU A 318 0.74 23.66 16.50
CA GLU A 318 1.90 24.55 16.40
C GLU A 318 3.23 23.84 16.67
N GLN A 319 3.24 22.88 17.59
CA GLN A 319 4.42 22.11 17.94
C GLN A 319 4.74 21.01 16.91
N PHE A 320 3.73 20.25 16.48
CA PHE A 320 3.90 19.13 15.54
C PHE A 320 4.24 19.61 14.13
N VAL A 321 3.62 20.70 13.68
CA VAL A 321 3.82 21.28 12.34
C VAL A 321 5.14 22.06 12.25
N ALA A 322 5.79 22.36 13.37
CA ALA A 322 7.01 23.16 13.38
C ALA A 322 8.07 22.56 12.43
N PRO A 323 8.76 23.39 11.61
CA PRO A 323 9.71 22.90 10.60
C PRO A 323 10.81 21.98 11.15
N ARG A 324 11.16 22.17 12.44
CA ARG A 324 12.19 21.39 13.13
C ARG A 324 11.69 20.09 13.75
N PHE A 325 10.38 19.86 13.90
CA PHE A 325 9.82 18.76 14.68
C PHE A 325 10.35 17.40 14.22
N LEU A 326 10.20 17.08 12.93
CA LEU A 326 10.65 15.80 12.36
C LEU A 326 12.19 15.64 12.44
N GLY A 327 12.94 16.74 12.22
CA GLY A 327 14.39 16.73 12.34
C GLY A 327 14.86 16.48 13.78
N ASP A 328 14.21 17.13 14.75
CA ASP A 328 14.53 17.00 16.17
C ASP A 328 14.16 15.60 16.69
N ILE A 329 12.98 15.07 16.35
CA ILE A 329 12.55 13.74 16.76
C ILE A 329 13.47 12.64 16.18
N ASN A 330 13.86 12.74 14.90
CA ASN A 330 14.81 11.80 14.28
C ASN A 330 16.20 11.86 14.93
N ARG A 331 16.70 13.07 15.22
CA ARG A 331 17.97 13.28 15.92
C ARG A 331 17.95 12.62 17.30
N ILE A 332 16.88 12.84 18.05
CA ILE A 332 16.73 12.32 19.42
C ILE A 332 16.54 10.81 19.39
N HIS A 333 15.71 10.27 18.48
CA HIS A 333 15.50 8.84 18.34
C HIS A 333 16.82 8.08 18.08
N SER A 334 17.65 8.65 17.22
CA SER A 334 18.98 8.11 16.91
C SER A 334 19.89 8.10 18.14
N ARG A 335 19.87 9.18 18.93
CA ARG A 335 20.66 9.27 20.18
C ARG A 335 20.15 8.31 21.26
N LEU A 336 18.84 8.20 21.45
CA LEU A 336 18.21 7.26 22.39
C LEU A 336 18.49 5.80 22.05
N SER A 337 18.77 5.51 20.78
CA SER A 337 19.11 4.16 20.35
C SER A 337 20.52 3.73 20.73
N ILE A 338 21.39 4.68 21.10
CA ILE A 338 22.82 4.47 21.36
C ILE A 338 23.21 4.86 22.80
N GLY A 339 22.50 5.82 23.39
CA GLY A 339 22.86 6.47 24.65
C GLY A 339 22.62 5.63 25.91
N LYS A 340 23.40 5.91 26.95
CA LYS A 340 23.20 5.40 28.32
C LYS A 340 22.14 6.22 29.06
N GLU A 341 21.56 5.67 30.12
CA GLU A 341 20.47 6.26 30.91
C GLU A 341 20.76 7.68 31.47
N ASP A 342 22.03 8.04 31.70
CA ASP A 342 22.42 9.38 32.13
C ASP A 342 22.34 10.43 30.99
N GLU A 343 22.56 10.01 29.74
CA GLU A 343 22.44 10.91 28.58
C GLU A 343 20.97 11.25 28.30
N LEU A 344 20.06 10.34 28.63
CA LEU A 344 18.62 10.51 28.48
C LEU A 344 18.06 11.66 29.35
N LYS A 345 18.48 11.75 30.63
CA LYS A 345 18.08 12.87 31.51
C LYS A 345 18.59 14.21 30.99
N LYS A 346 19.78 14.22 30.38
CA LYS A 346 20.37 15.40 29.75
C LYS A 346 19.63 15.78 28.46
N ILE A 347 19.20 14.80 27.66
CA ILE A 347 18.41 15.04 26.45
C ILE A 347 17.04 15.66 26.81
N LYS A 348 16.33 15.11 27.79
CA LYS A 348 15.02 15.65 28.21
C LYS A 348 15.09 17.10 28.71
N SER A 349 16.15 17.45 29.46
CA SER A 349 16.33 18.82 29.96
C SER A 349 16.79 19.81 28.88
N GLN A 350 17.47 19.35 27.83
CA GLN A 350 17.92 20.18 26.72
C GLN A 350 16.84 20.35 25.63
N GLU A 351 16.02 19.34 25.40
CA GLU A 351 15.04 19.28 24.31
C GLU A 351 13.64 19.65 24.84
N VAL A 352 13.55 20.82 25.48
CA VAL A 352 12.31 21.34 26.11
C VAL A 352 11.16 21.42 25.10
N PHE A 353 11.45 21.82 23.86
CA PHE A 353 10.45 21.94 22.81
C PHE A 353 9.83 20.58 22.45
N LEU A 354 10.65 19.57 22.13
CA LEU A 354 10.13 18.25 21.76
C LEU A 354 9.43 17.59 22.96
N THR A 355 9.98 17.77 24.16
CA THR A 355 9.35 17.28 25.39
C THR A 355 7.94 17.85 25.57
N GLY A 356 7.79 19.17 25.47
CA GLY A 356 6.47 19.81 25.55
C GLY A 356 5.52 19.37 24.44
N ALA A 357 6.04 19.13 23.23
CA ALA A 357 5.25 18.64 22.09
C ALA A 357 4.67 17.24 22.34
N ILE A 358 5.53 16.29 22.71
CA ILE A 358 5.11 14.91 22.97
C ILE A 358 4.16 14.86 24.17
N GLN A 359 4.46 15.59 25.25
CA GLN A 359 3.60 15.63 26.42
C GLN A 359 2.21 16.17 26.07
N SER A 360 2.11 17.27 25.31
CA SER A 360 0.82 17.83 24.89
C SER A 360 -0.01 16.84 24.06
N ILE A 361 0.63 16.14 23.12
CA ILE A 361 -0.01 15.10 22.29
C ILE A 361 -0.55 13.95 23.16
N LEU A 362 0.28 13.45 24.09
CA LEU A 362 -0.06 12.31 24.94
C LEU A 362 -1.13 12.66 25.97
N GLU A 363 -1.06 13.84 26.59
CA GLU A 363 -2.06 14.30 27.56
C GLU A 363 -3.43 14.46 26.92
N TYR A 364 -3.49 15.02 25.71
CA TYR A 364 -4.76 15.21 24.99
C TYR A 364 -5.43 13.88 24.61
N PHE A 365 -4.64 12.83 24.34
CA PHE A 365 -5.16 11.48 24.10
C PHE A 365 -5.55 10.75 25.40
N TYR A 366 -4.70 10.85 26.42
CA TYR A 366 -4.87 10.13 27.67
C TYR A 366 -6.10 10.61 28.47
N ILE A 367 -6.32 11.93 28.52
CA ILE A 367 -7.42 12.53 29.25
C ILE A 367 -8.68 12.46 28.38
N PRO A 368 -9.76 11.82 28.86
CA PRO A 368 -11.03 11.81 28.14
C PRO A 368 -11.55 13.24 27.94
N GLN A 369 -11.77 13.65 26.70
CA GLN A 369 -12.32 14.97 26.39
C GLN A 369 -13.79 15.03 26.82
N GLU A 370 -14.15 15.99 27.68
CA GLU A 370 -15.52 16.16 28.17
C GLU A 370 -16.35 16.94 27.17
N HIS A 371 -17.45 16.32 26.69
CA HIS A 371 -18.44 16.94 25.79
C HIS A 371 -17.79 17.67 24.62
N ILE A 372 -17.25 16.89 23.67
CA ILE A 372 -16.85 17.44 22.40
C ILE A 372 -18.13 17.92 21.66
N SER A 373 -18.36 19.23 21.65
CA SER A 373 -19.39 19.83 20.82
C SER A 373 -18.82 20.00 19.41
N GLY A 374 -19.50 19.44 18.42
CA GLY A 374 -19.24 19.76 17.03
C GLY A 374 -18.13 18.96 16.33
N ASN A 375 -18.27 18.90 15.01
CA ASN A 375 -17.51 18.01 14.13
C ASN A 375 -16.01 18.29 14.16
N ARG A 376 -15.61 19.58 14.23
CA ARG A 376 -14.21 19.99 14.17
C ARG A 376 -13.40 19.38 15.31
N GLN A 377 -13.96 19.32 16.50
CA GLN A 377 -13.31 18.76 17.68
C GLN A 377 -13.18 17.23 17.59
N THR A 378 -14.16 16.52 16.99
CA THR A 378 -14.01 15.09 16.65
C THR A 378 -12.87 14.86 15.67
N VAL A 379 -12.72 15.71 14.64
CA VAL A 379 -11.57 15.63 13.72
C VAL A 379 -10.25 15.86 14.47
N GLN A 380 -10.19 16.84 15.39
CA GLN A 380 -9.01 17.10 16.22
C GLN A 380 -8.63 15.86 17.06
N LEU A 381 -9.61 15.19 17.65
CA LEU A 381 -9.41 13.96 18.43
C LEU A 381 -8.85 12.82 17.56
N LEU A 382 -9.41 12.60 16.37
CA LEU A 382 -8.96 11.56 15.45
C LEU A 382 -7.54 11.84 14.92
N ILE A 383 -7.25 13.08 14.52
CA ILE A 383 -5.89 13.46 14.12
C ILE A 383 -4.91 13.21 15.26
N ASN A 384 -5.25 13.61 16.49
CA ASN A 384 -4.35 13.40 17.62
C ASN A 384 -4.15 11.90 17.90
N TYR A 385 -5.18 11.07 17.80
CA TYR A 385 -5.03 9.62 17.88
C TYR A 385 -4.02 9.11 16.84
N HIS A 386 -4.17 9.48 15.56
CA HIS A 386 -3.24 9.03 14.53
C HIS A 386 -1.83 9.59 14.73
N THR A 387 -1.68 10.78 15.31
CA THR A 387 -0.38 11.30 15.74
C THR A 387 0.24 10.45 16.85
N VAL A 388 -0.54 10.03 17.85
CA VAL A 388 -0.07 9.10 18.88
C VAL A 388 0.31 7.74 18.27
N ASN A 389 -0.52 7.21 17.37
CA ASN A 389 -0.23 5.94 16.69
C ASN A 389 1.04 6.02 15.83
N PHE A 390 1.25 7.15 15.14
CA PHE A 390 2.50 7.45 14.43
C PHE A 390 3.71 7.44 15.37
N LEU A 391 3.63 8.13 16.51
CA LEU A 391 4.69 8.12 17.51
C LEU A 391 4.94 6.71 18.08
N HIS A 392 3.88 5.94 18.31
CA HIS A 392 3.97 4.58 18.82
C HIS A 392 4.69 3.65 17.85
N ASN A 393 4.35 3.72 16.55
CA ASN A 393 4.88 2.82 15.53
C ASN A 393 6.26 3.23 15.01
N SER A 394 6.49 4.54 14.82
CA SER A 394 7.75 5.05 14.26
C SER A 394 8.78 5.41 15.32
N TYR A 395 8.36 5.78 16.54
CA TYR A 395 9.26 6.26 17.61
C TYR A 395 8.92 5.69 19.00
N PRO A 396 8.78 4.36 19.17
CA PRO A 396 8.31 3.76 20.42
C PRO A 396 9.16 4.13 21.64
N LYS A 397 10.48 4.23 21.48
CA LYS A 397 11.40 4.65 22.56
C LYS A 397 11.15 6.08 23.00
N ILE A 398 10.88 6.98 22.07
CA ILE A 398 10.56 8.38 22.39
C ILE A 398 9.25 8.45 23.15
N LEU A 399 8.24 7.72 22.70
CA LEU A 399 6.95 7.72 23.37
C LEU A 399 7.04 7.24 24.83
N VAL A 400 7.80 6.17 25.09
CA VAL A 400 8.00 5.64 26.46
C VAL A 400 8.79 6.62 27.33
N GLU A 401 9.81 7.25 26.76
CA GLU A 401 10.70 8.12 27.53
C GLU A 401 10.11 9.49 27.82
N PHE A 402 9.37 10.07 26.87
CA PHE A 402 8.81 11.41 27.00
C PHE A 402 7.37 11.38 27.53
N MET A 403 6.88 10.21 27.95
CA MET A 403 5.58 10.07 28.57
C MET A 403 5.47 10.93 29.84
N PRO A 404 4.41 11.74 29.99
CA PRO A 404 4.16 12.51 31.21
C PRO A 404 4.10 11.63 32.46
N GLU A 405 4.54 12.15 33.61
CA GLU A 405 4.53 11.39 34.88
C GLU A 405 3.10 11.08 35.39
N ASN A 406 2.13 11.90 35.02
CA ASN A 406 0.71 11.75 35.32
C ASN A 406 -0.03 10.75 34.41
N VAL A 407 0.65 10.20 33.40
CA VAL A 407 0.08 9.19 32.49
C VAL A 407 0.43 7.79 32.98
N ASP A 408 -0.60 7.01 33.34
CA ASP A 408 -0.42 5.61 33.69
C ASP A 408 -0.11 4.79 32.44
N LYS A 409 1.05 4.13 32.43
CA LYS A 409 1.55 3.35 31.29
C LYS A 409 0.64 2.18 30.92
N LEU A 410 0.00 1.53 31.90
CA LEU A 410 -0.90 0.40 31.67
C LEU A 410 -2.23 0.87 31.09
N ILE A 411 -2.78 1.96 31.61
CA ILE A 411 -3.98 2.60 31.07
C ILE A 411 -3.73 3.05 29.64
N PHE A 412 -2.65 3.78 29.40
CA PHE A 412 -2.28 4.27 28.07
C PHE A 412 -2.12 3.13 27.05
N LYS A 413 -1.43 2.05 27.45
CA LYS A 413 -1.31 0.85 26.60
C LYS A 413 -2.67 0.25 26.27
N SER A 414 -3.58 0.20 27.23
CA SER A 414 -4.93 -0.34 27.03
C SER A 414 -5.76 0.57 26.11
N GLN A 415 -5.61 1.90 26.21
CA GLN A 415 -6.23 2.86 25.28
C GLN A 415 -5.73 2.65 23.83
N LEU A 416 -4.42 2.47 23.63
CA LEU A 416 -3.88 2.15 22.29
C LEU A 416 -4.41 0.82 21.75
N GLN A 417 -4.46 -0.22 22.58
CA GLN A 417 -4.99 -1.52 22.18
C GLN A 417 -6.46 -1.45 21.77
N PHE A 418 -7.28 -0.68 22.50
CA PHE A 418 -8.67 -0.44 22.12
C PHE A 418 -8.75 0.18 20.72
N MET A 419 -7.94 1.19 20.45
CA MET A 419 -7.92 1.87 19.17
C MET A 419 -7.46 0.97 18.02
N GLU A 420 -6.48 0.08 18.23
CA GLU A 420 -6.09 -0.92 17.24
C GLU A 420 -7.22 -1.90 16.91
N ILE A 421 -8.05 -2.27 17.90
CA ILE A 421 -9.21 -3.14 17.69
C ILE A 421 -10.28 -2.39 16.90
N LEU A 422 -10.52 -1.12 17.25
CA LEU A 422 -11.47 -0.25 16.55
C LEU A 422 -11.05 -0.03 15.09
N ASP A 423 -9.78 0.27 14.82
CA ASP A 423 -9.23 0.42 13.46
C ASP A 423 -9.46 -0.82 12.61
N LYS A 424 -9.36 -2.03 13.18
CA LYS A 424 -9.65 -3.28 12.44
C LYS A 424 -11.12 -3.42 12.10
N LEU A 425 -12.04 -3.03 12.98
CA LEU A 425 -13.47 -3.01 12.68
C LEU A 425 -13.76 -2.05 11.52
N ILE A 426 -13.16 -0.85 11.58
CA ILE A 426 -13.32 0.20 10.57
C ILE A 426 -12.79 -0.27 9.21
N GLN A 427 -11.61 -0.90 9.18
CA GLN A 427 -11.04 -1.48 7.97
C GLN A 427 -11.96 -2.57 7.39
N ALA A 428 -12.48 -3.46 8.23
CA ALA A 428 -13.40 -4.50 7.79
C ALA A 428 -14.72 -3.93 7.24
N ALA A 429 -15.22 -2.84 7.82
CA ALA A 429 -16.39 -2.14 7.33
C ALA A 429 -16.18 -1.62 5.89
N ASN A 430 -15.00 -1.06 5.61
CA ASN A 430 -14.67 -0.40 4.34
C ASN A 430 -14.18 -1.33 3.22
N GLN A 431 -13.52 -2.44 3.55
CA GLN A 431 -12.94 -3.36 2.56
C GLN A 431 -13.97 -4.36 2.01
N GLY A 432 -15.25 -4.22 2.37
CA GLY A 432 -16.28 -5.17 1.95
C GLY A 432 -16.10 -6.56 2.55
N ASP A 433 -15.37 -6.67 3.69
CA ASP A 433 -15.11 -7.94 4.36
C ASP A 433 -16.41 -8.70 4.69
N SER A 434 -16.28 -10.02 4.85
CA SER A 434 -17.42 -10.89 5.12
C SER A 434 -18.18 -10.42 6.38
N LEU A 435 -19.50 -10.62 6.41
CA LEU A 435 -20.31 -10.32 7.59
C LEU A 435 -19.79 -11.03 8.86
N GLN A 436 -19.12 -12.18 8.69
CA GLN A 436 -18.47 -12.92 9.77
C GLN A 436 -17.25 -12.18 10.34
N ASP A 437 -16.44 -11.56 9.49
CA ASP A 437 -15.28 -10.78 9.94
C ASP A 437 -15.73 -9.52 10.69
N LYS A 438 -16.73 -8.80 10.16
CA LYS A 438 -17.34 -7.63 10.83
C LYS A 438 -17.88 -8.01 12.22
N ARG A 439 -18.60 -9.13 12.30
CA ARG A 439 -19.10 -9.69 13.56
C ARG A 439 -17.95 -10.00 14.54
N ARG A 440 -16.90 -10.69 14.09
CA ARG A 440 -15.74 -11.03 14.92
C ARG A 440 -15.06 -9.78 15.49
N HIS A 441 -14.93 -8.73 14.68
CA HIS A 441 -14.33 -7.48 15.12
C HIS A 441 -15.22 -6.74 16.15
N LEU A 442 -16.55 -6.76 15.98
CA LEU A 442 -17.49 -6.25 16.99
C LEU A 442 -17.41 -7.04 18.31
N GLU A 443 -17.37 -8.37 18.25
CA GLU A 443 -17.21 -9.24 19.43
C GLU A 443 -15.92 -8.91 20.20
N ASN A 444 -14.81 -8.66 19.48
CA ASN A 444 -13.54 -8.28 20.10
C ASN A 444 -13.62 -6.93 20.82
N ILE A 445 -14.30 -5.93 20.25
CA ILE A 445 -14.51 -4.61 20.90
C ILE A 445 -15.25 -4.80 22.22
N LEU A 446 -16.37 -5.52 22.19
CA LEU A 446 -17.21 -5.72 23.38
C LEU A 446 -16.49 -6.55 24.45
N HIS A 447 -15.80 -7.62 24.05
CA HIS A 447 -15.00 -8.41 24.96
C HIS A 447 -13.88 -7.58 25.62
N PHE A 448 -13.20 -6.72 24.84
CA PHE A 448 -12.18 -5.83 25.38
C PHE A 448 -12.79 -4.81 26.36
N TYR A 449 -13.92 -4.22 26.02
CA TYR A 449 -14.65 -3.30 26.90
C TYR A 449 -15.05 -3.97 28.23
N ASP A 450 -15.63 -5.17 28.18
CA ASP A 450 -16.11 -5.89 29.36
C ASP A 450 -14.94 -6.36 30.27
N THR A 451 -13.76 -6.62 29.70
CA THR A 451 -12.58 -7.10 30.45
C THR A 451 -11.71 -5.98 31.01
N ASN A 452 -11.76 -4.76 30.45
CA ASN A 452 -10.89 -3.64 30.84
C ASN A 452 -11.68 -2.53 31.57
N VAL A 453 -12.25 -2.88 32.72
CA VAL A 453 -13.09 -2.00 33.56
C VAL A 453 -12.41 -0.68 33.92
N ASN A 454 -11.09 -0.68 34.08
CA ASN A 454 -10.29 0.49 34.43
C ASN A 454 -10.26 1.59 33.36
N ILE A 455 -10.61 1.29 32.10
CA ILE A 455 -10.63 2.26 31.01
C ILE A 455 -12.00 2.44 30.35
N GLN A 456 -13.05 1.79 30.88
CA GLN A 456 -14.41 1.90 30.32
C GLN A 456 -14.87 3.36 30.21
N GLY A 457 -14.66 4.17 31.24
CA GLY A 457 -15.04 5.59 31.20
C GLY A 457 -14.29 6.41 30.14
N TRP A 458 -13.07 6.00 29.75
CA TRP A 458 -12.37 6.61 28.61
C TRP A 458 -12.97 6.12 27.29
N ILE A 459 -13.26 4.81 27.17
CA ILE A 459 -13.87 4.21 25.97
C ILE A 459 -15.24 4.84 25.70
N ASP A 460 -16.09 4.94 26.72
CA ASP A 460 -17.43 5.51 26.61
C ASP A 460 -17.37 6.93 26.04
N LYS A 461 -16.54 7.79 26.66
CA LYS A 461 -16.33 9.17 26.20
C LYS A 461 -15.74 9.22 24.79
N PHE A 462 -14.80 8.33 24.46
CA PHE A 462 -14.20 8.28 23.13
C PHE A 462 -15.23 7.91 22.06
N ILE A 463 -15.99 6.82 22.28
CA ILE A 463 -17.03 6.36 21.35
C ILE A 463 -18.13 7.42 21.22
N GLU A 464 -18.54 8.05 22.32
CA GLU A 464 -19.52 9.14 22.29
C GLU A 464 -19.03 10.31 21.44
N ASN A 465 -17.79 10.75 21.66
CA ASN A 465 -17.18 11.86 20.92
C ASN A 465 -16.95 11.55 19.42
N VAL A 466 -16.68 10.28 19.09
CA VAL A 466 -16.33 9.84 17.73
C VAL A 466 -17.51 9.31 16.94
N SER A 467 -18.54 8.76 17.59
CA SER A 467 -19.68 8.11 16.92
C SER A 467 -21.03 8.71 17.30
N ARG A 468 -21.12 9.54 18.36
CA ARG A 468 -22.36 10.01 18.99
C ARG A 468 -23.28 8.90 19.50
N HIS A 469 -22.72 7.70 19.63
CA HIS A 469 -23.35 6.54 20.21
C HIS A 469 -22.58 6.11 21.45
N ASP A 470 -23.17 5.24 22.24
CA ASP A 470 -22.52 4.58 23.36
C ASP A 470 -22.07 3.17 22.96
N ILE A 471 -21.46 2.46 23.91
CA ILE A 471 -21.07 1.06 23.71
C ILE A 471 -22.29 0.14 23.50
N GLU A 472 -23.48 0.52 23.96
CA GLU A 472 -24.70 -0.28 23.78
C GLU A 472 -25.13 -0.33 22.31
N PHE A 473 -24.86 0.72 21.55
CA PHE A 473 -25.06 0.69 20.09
C PHE A 473 -24.24 -0.43 19.43
N PHE A 474 -23.02 -0.70 19.89
CA PHE A 474 -22.20 -1.81 19.37
C PHE A 474 -22.79 -3.16 19.76
N ARG A 475 -23.35 -3.30 20.97
CA ARG A 475 -24.10 -4.50 21.37
C ARG A 475 -25.36 -4.70 20.53
N PHE A 476 -26.09 -3.62 20.25
CA PHE A 476 -27.25 -3.64 19.36
C PHE A 476 -26.83 -4.08 17.95
N LEU A 477 -25.80 -3.47 17.35
CA LEU A 477 -25.27 -3.87 16.05
C LEU A 477 -24.93 -5.36 16.03
N LEU A 478 -24.20 -5.86 17.03
CA LEU A 478 -23.86 -7.28 17.11
C LEU A 478 -25.11 -8.17 17.13
N SER A 479 -26.18 -7.76 17.82
CA SER A 479 -27.44 -8.50 17.86
C SER A 479 -28.12 -8.63 16.49
N THR A 480 -27.90 -7.67 15.58
CA THR A 480 -28.43 -7.71 14.20
C THR A 480 -27.72 -8.71 13.29
N PHE A 481 -26.54 -9.22 13.67
CA PHE A 481 -25.81 -10.23 12.90
C PHE A 481 -26.28 -11.67 13.20
N ASN A 482 -27.26 -11.86 14.10
CA ASN A 482 -27.92 -13.14 14.34
C ASN A 482 -29.33 -13.13 13.71
N PRO A 483 -29.56 -13.85 12.60
CA PRO A 483 -30.91 -14.17 12.15
C PRO A 483 -31.59 -15.21 13.06
#